data_AF-A0A0B6Z888-F1
#
_entry.id   AF-A0A0B6Z888-F1
#
_cell.length_a   1.000
_cell.length_b   1.000
_cell.length_c   1.000
_cell.angle_alpha   90.00
_cell.angle_beta   90.00
_cell.angle_gamma   90.00
#
_symmetry.space_group_name_H-M   'P 1'
#
loop_
_entity.id
_entity.type
_entity.pdbx_description
1 polymer ?
#
loop_
_entity_poly.entity_id
_entity_poly.type
_entity_poly.pdbx_seq_one_letter_code
_entity_poly.pdbx_strand_id
1 'polypeptide(L)'
;MKTAYQDKLPMAKLVTILSTLVLFCFNNVESQLDKNNKTLLESILNGATEGVVKTVNFMNTDYSEMNMDGVFGMRLCQGILYGTMEDCSRPDFSCPSELVDKLKDLYNQLNISCNKALPYIQAEKENYYNIYLPAIEAPCMLNYIPETFPPASVDNINTNIVYEGQKGNYCYSSIMGTSKVGERAPPKCTIPEECWKMATVKGTVGYYTTHQLLYLIYGEHNECHEELEELIRRDNFTSMRDMERYLCQQIHLDATYRERNSEMQVEAEDLFLEQVLLCSVLGFQNFFTEKWMRMVISWQTARGCFTNPPHLLQMEYALDKDNFKILALEKQLLEEGDRMDPVTKYDIKSHMSDLLTQYDLLTLMLQSLVHSFNLSRGVPMSRSLLNEKVVNGDCLAHKTGLGAGALAAFIRHIVGLLYSSN
;
A
#
# COMPACT_ATOMS: atom_id res chain seq x y z
N MET A 1 -43.87 40.07 36.84
CA MET A 1 -42.66 40.72 37.42
C MET A 1 -41.58 39.64 37.46
N LYS A 2 -40.67 39.61 36.47
CA LYS A 2 -39.23 39.95 36.58
C LYS A 2 -38.59 39.29 37.82
N THR A 3 -37.65 38.35 37.72
CA THR A 3 -36.36 38.42 37.01
C THR A 3 -35.79 37.02 36.73
N ALA A 4 -35.36 36.74 35.50
CA ALA A 4 -34.46 35.62 35.18
C ALA A 4 -33.02 36.13 35.17
N TYR A 5 -32.16 35.46 35.92
CA TYR A 5 -30.74 35.74 36.09
C TYR A 5 -30.00 35.50 34.75
N GLN A 6 -29.40 36.55 34.20
CA GLN A 6 -28.41 36.44 33.11
C GLN A 6 -27.03 36.31 33.74
N ASP A 7 -26.49 35.10 33.82
CA ASP A 7 -25.07 34.89 34.10
C ASP A 7 -24.27 35.29 32.85
N LYS A 8 -23.77 36.53 32.85
CA LYS A 8 -22.76 36.97 31.90
C LYS A 8 -21.43 36.30 32.28
N LEU A 9 -20.97 35.37 31.43
CA LEU A 9 -19.60 34.89 31.47
C LEU A 9 -18.66 36.13 31.43
N PRO A 10 -17.71 36.28 32.36
CA PRO A 10 -16.86 37.47 32.41
C PRO A 10 -16.04 37.56 31.13
N MET A 11 -16.11 38.71 30.43
CA MET A 11 -15.42 39.00 29.17
C MET A 11 -13.92 38.61 29.18
N ALA A 12 -13.28 38.63 30.34
CA ALA A 12 -11.90 38.17 30.51
C ALA A 12 -11.70 36.68 30.14
N LYS A 13 -12.65 35.79 30.47
CA LYS A 13 -12.58 34.36 30.10
C LYS A 13 -12.84 34.15 28.61
N LEU A 14 -13.66 34.97 27.97
CA LEU A 14 -13.93 34.90 26.53
C LEU A 14 -12.68 35.30 25.72
N VAL A 15 -11.94 36.30 26.18
CA VAL A 15 -10.68 36.72 25.54
C VAL A 15 -9.58 35.68 25.72
N THR A 16 -9.49 35.01 26.87
CA THR A 16 -8.51 33.92 27.08
C THR A 16 -8.87 32.66 26.26
N ILE A 17 -10.15 32.34 26.12
CA ILE A 17 -10.61 31.20 25.29
C ILE A 17 -10.43 31.52 23.80
N LEU A 18 -10.69 32.76 23.37
CA LEU A 18 -10.43 33.18 21.99
C LEU A 18 -8.94 33.29 21.69
N SER A 19 -8.09 33.70 22.64
CA SER A 19 -6.65 33.73 22.43
C SER A 19 -6.03 32.33 22.40
N THR A 20 -6.51 31.37 23.21
CA THR A 20 -6.09 29.96 23.09
C THR A 20 -6.65 29.27 21.85
N LEU A 21 -7.88 29.58 21.41
CA LEU A 21 -8.42 29.05 20.15
C LEU A 21 -7.72 29.64 18.93
N VAL A 22 -7.36 30.93 18.94
CA VAL A 22 -6.57 31.54 17.85
C VAL A 22 -5.12 31.02 17.86
N LEU A 23 -4.52 30.75 19.03
CA LEU A 23 -3.21 30.08 19.10
C LEU A 23 -3.27 28.59 18.70
N PHE A 24 -4.41 27.90 18.87
CA PHE A 24 -4.62 26.53 18.38
C PHE A 24 -4.92 26.47 16.88
N CYS A 25 -5.50 27.53 16.30
CA CYS A 25 -5.78 27.59 14.86
C CYS A 25 -4.60 28.08 14.01
N PHE A 26 -3.52 28.62 14.61
CA PHE A 26 -2.38 29.18 13.87
C PHE A 26 -1.04 28.47 14.05
N ASN A 27 -0.95 27.41 14.86
CA ASN A 27 0.28 26.64 15.01
C ASN A 27 0.04 25.16 14.71
N ASN A 28 0.03 24.82 13.43
CA ASN A 28 0.54 23.56 12.88
C ASN A 28 0.44 23.64 11.36
N VAL A 29 1.15 24.61 10.78
CA VAL A 29 1.63 24.43 9.41
C VAL A 29 2.55 23.22 9.48
N GLU A 30 2.10 22.11 8.91
CA GLU A 30 2.92 20.93 8.67
C GLU A 30 4.24 21.42 8.08
N SER A 31 5.35 21.25 8.82
CA SER A 31 6.61 21.85 8.39
C SER A 31 7.06 21.09 7.15
N GLN A 32 6.79 21.68 5.99
CA GLN A 32 7.37 21.23 4.74
C GLN A 32 8.88 21.14 4.92
N LEU A 33 9.47 20.13 4.30
CA LEU A 33 10.90 19.91 4.35
C LEU A 33 11.65 21.20 3.96
N ASP A 34 12.51 21.69 4.85
CA ASP A 34 13.27 22.91 4.58
C ASP A 34 14.32 22.64 3.51
N LYS A 35 14.01 23.05 2.28
CA LYS A 35 14.89 22.90 1.11
C LYS A 35 16.24 23.57 1.27
N ASN A 36 16.36 24.55 2.18
CA ASN A 36 17.62 25.24 2.44
C ASN A 36 18.49 24.53 3.47
N ASN A 37 17.94 23.57 4.22
CA ASN A 37 18.67 22.82 5.23
C ASN A 37 19.41 21.63 4.60
N LYS A 38 20.52 21.92 3.91
CA LYS A 38 21.32 20.91 3.22
C LYS A 38 21.74 19.73 4.12
N THR A 39 22.13 20.00 5.37
CA THR A 39 22.51 18.95 6.33
C THR A 39 21.36 18.00 6.64
N LEU A 40 20.14 18.53 6.79
CA LEU A 40 18.93 17.71 6.97
C LEU A 40 18.67 16.84 5.74
N LEU A 41 18.70 17.43 4.55
CA LEU A 41 18.48 16.73 3.29
C LEU A 41 19.51 15.60 3.10
N GLU A 42 20.80 15.87 3.32
CA GLU A 42 21.86 14.86 3.24
C GLU A 42 21.66 13.75 4.28
N SER A 43 21.23 14.08 5.50
CA SER A 43 20.91 13.08 6.53
C SER A 43 19.76 12.15 6.10
N ILE A 44 18.71 12.69 5.49
CA ILE A 44 17.58 11.89 5.00
C ILE A 44 18.01 11.05 3.79
N LEU A 45 18.74 11.63 2.84
CA LEU A 45 19.27 10.91 1.68
C LEU A 45 20.12 9.73 2.10
N ASN A 46 21.04 9.92 3.06
CA ASN A 46 21.89 8.86 3.58
C ASN A 46 21.06 7.78 4.28
N GLY A 47 20.13 8.15 5.15
CA GLY A 47 19.26 7.20 5.84
C GLY A 47 18.39 6.37 4.87
N ALA A 48 17.81 7.02 3.86
CA ALA A 48 17.02 6.33 2.84
C ALA A 48 17.88 5.41 1.96
N THR A 49 19.06 5.88 1.52
CA THR A 49 20.01 5.10 0.73
C THR A 49 20.53 3.89 1.49
N GLU A 50 20.93 4.05 2.76
CA GLU A 50 21.31 2.95 3.63
C GLU A 50 20.15 1.98 3.85
N GLY A 51 18.92 2.50 3.96
CA GLY A 51 17.73 1.68 4.05
C GLY A 51 17.55 0.78 2.84
N VAL A 52 17.60 1.35 1.62
CA VAL A 52 17.52 0.56 0.38
C VAL A 52 18.65 -0.47 0.29
N VAL A 53 19.89 -0.11 0.66
CA VAL A 53 21.02 -1.06 0.72
C VAL A 53 20.70 -2.26 1.61
N LYS A 54 20.18 -2.02 2.82
CA LYS A 54 19.82 -3.10 3.75
C LYS A 54 18.70 -3.97 3.18
N THR A 55 17.68 -3.37 2.54
CA THR A 55 16.60 -4.12 1.91
C THR A 55 17.11 -4.99 0.76
N VAL A 56 18.00 -4.48 -0.08
CA VAL A 56 18.63 -5.25 -1.16
C VAL A 56 19.44 -6.43 -0.60
N ASN A 57 20.21 -6.21 0.47
CA ASN A 57 20.96 -7.29 1.13
C ASN A 57 20.04 -8.36 1.74
N PHE A 58 18.92 -7.95 2.34
CA PHE A 58 17.87 -8.86 2.80
C PHE A 58 17.31 -9.67 1.63
N MET A 59 16.90 -9.01 0.55
CA MET A 59 16.38 -9.68 -0.66
C MET A 59 17.37 -10.67 -1.27
N ASN A 60 18.66 -10.33 -1.31
CA ASN A 60 19.69 -11.23 -1.83
C ASN A 60 19.81 -12.54 -1.02
N THR A 61 19.43 -12.51 0.26
CA THR A 61 19.54 -13.62 1.19
C THR A 61 18.23 -14.41 1.30
N ASP A 62 17.09 -13.71 1.31
CA ASP A 62 15.77 -14.25 1.65
C ASP A 62 14.79 -14.26 0.45
N TYR A 63 15.28 -14.13 -0.80
CA TYR A 63 14.44 -14.05 -2.01
C TYR A 63 13.42 -15.19 -2.15
N SER A 64 13.70 -16.40 -1.65
CA SER A 64 12.80 -17.56 -1.75
C SER A 64 11.55 -17.43 -0.90
N GLU A 65 11.60 -16.57 0.12
CA GLU A 65 10.50 -16.34 1.05
C GLU A 65 9.63 -15.15 0.66
N MET A 66 9.98 -14.43 -0.41
CA MET A 66 9.21 -13.29 -0.88
C MET A 66 7.91 -13.75 -1.55
N ASN A 67 6.82 -13.03 -1.28
CA ASN A 67 5.55 -13.18 -1.99
C ASN A 67 5.47 -12.22 -3.19
N MET A 68 4.37 -12.32 -3.95
CA MET A 68 4.13 -11.50 -5.14
C MET A 68 4.17 -10.00 -4.83
N ASP A 69 3.44 -9.56 -3.80
CA ASP A 69 3.31 -8.13 -3.48
C ASP A 69 4.64 -7.54 -2.98
N GLY A 70 5.40 -8.33 -2.21
CA GLY A 70 6.75 -7.97 -1.82
C GLY A 70 7.68 -7.77 -3.02
N VAL A 71 7.63 -8.67 -4.02
CA VAL A 71 8.39 -8.49 -5.27
C VAL A 71 7.88 -7.32 -6.09
N PHE A 72 6.57 -7.08 -6.15
CA PHE A 72 5.98 -5.91 -6.81
C PHE A 72 6.49 -4.60 -6.19
N GLY A 73 6.51 -4.49 -4.86
CA GLY A 73 7.11 -3.35 -4.16
C GLY A 73 8.60 -3.16 -4.46
N MET A 74 9.35 -4.26 -4.62
CA MET A 74 10.75 -4.22 -5.06
C MET A 74 10.91 -3.78 -6.52
N ARG A 75 9.97 -4.13 -7.41
CA ARG A 75 9.96 -3.64 -8.80
C ARG A 75 9.60 -2.16 -8.90
N LEU A 76 8.71 -1.65 -8.03
CA LEU A 76 8.50 -0.22 -7.86
C LEU A 76 9.77 0.48 -7.38
N CYS A 77 10.42 -0.03 -6.34
CA CYS A 77 11.72 0.46 -5.86
C CYS A 77 12.75 0.51 -6.99
N GLN A 78 12.89 -0.57 -7.75
CA GLN A 78 13.80 -0.67 -8.88
C GLN A 78 13.51 0.39 -9.97
N GLY A 79 12.24 0.59 -10.33
CA GLY A 79 11.82 1.63 -11.28
C GLY A 79 12.12 3.04 -10.80
N ILE A 80 11.95 3.32 -9.50
CA ILE A 80 12.28 4.62 -8.90
C ILE A 80 13.79 4.89 -8.94
N LEU A 81 14.61 3.89 -8.61
CA LEU A 81 16.07 4.01 -8.70
C LEU A 81 16.51 4.31 -10.14
N TYR A 82 15.91 3.64 -11.12
CA TYR A 82 16.14 3.95 -12.53
C TYR A 82 15.76 5.39 -12.85
N GLY A 83 14.55 5.83 -12.49
CA GLY A 83 14.10 7.20 -12.73
C GLY A 83 15.00 8.24 -12.06
N THR A 84 15.57 7.93 -10.89
CA THR A 84 16.55 8.80 -10.22
C THR A 84 17.86 8.91 -11.00
N MET A 85 18.35 7.80 -11.57
CA MET A 85 19.54 7.82 -12.44
C MET A 85 19.30 8.60 -13.74
N GLU A 86 18.10 8.49 -14.32
CA GLU A 86 17.70 9.30 -15.47
C GLU A 86 17.66 10.78 -15.11
N ASP A 87 17.10 11.14 -13.95
CA ASP A 87 17.11 12.52 -13.46
C ASP A 87 18.54 13.06 -13.35
N CYS A 88 19.44 12.29 -12.73
CA CYS A 88 20.86 12.63 -12.60
C CYS A 88 21.62 12.72 -13.94
N SER A 89 21.10 12.11 -15.00
CA SER A 89 21.70 12.16 -16.34
C SER A 89 21.28 13.40 -17.13
N ARG A 90 20.29 14.15 -16.64
CA ARG A 90 19.82 15.38 -17.29
C ARG A 90 20.80 16.53 -17.07
N PRO A 91 20.93 17.47 -18.03
CA PRO A 91 21.83 18.62 -17.91
C PRO A 91 21.54 19.56 -16.74
N ASP A 92 20.30 19.59 -16.25
CA ASP A 92 19.88 20.42 -15.12
C ASP A 92 20.19 19.79 -13.75
N PHE A 93 20.80 18.61 -13.71
CA PHE A 93 21.21 17.92 -12.49
C PHE A 93 22.73 17.85 -12.35
N SER A 94 23.21 17.92 -11.11
CA SER A 94 24.63 17.82 -10.75
C SER A 94 24.84 16.77 -9.66
N CYS A 95 24.46 15.52 -9.95
CA CYS A 95 24.58 14.42 -8.99
C CYS A 95 26.04 13.94 -8.81
N PRO A 96 26.47 13.57 -7.59
CA PRO A 96 27.77 12.93 -7.37
C PRO A 96 27.86 11.58 -8.07
N SER A 97 29.00 11.28 -8.71
CA SER A 97 29.20 10.00 -9.41
C SER A 97 29.08 8.79 -8.49
N GLU A 98 29.58 8.90 -7.25
CA GLU A 98 29.47 7.84 -6.24
C GLU A 98 28.01 7.48 -5.92
N LEU A 99 27.13 8.48 -5.86
CA LEU A 99 25.70 8.25 -5.67
C LEU A 99 25.12 7.49 -6.88
N VAL A 100 25.40 7.95 -8.09
CA VAL A 100 24.90 7.31 -9.32
C VAL A 100 25.39 5.87 -9.44
N ASP A 101 26.67 5.61 -9.16
CA ASP A 101 27.24 4.25 -9.16
C ASP A 101 26.55 3.34 -8.13
N LYS A 102 26.24 3.88 -6.94
CA LYS A 102 25.52 3.16 -5.90
C LYS A 102 24.07 2.86 -6.29
N LEU A 103 23.36 3.81 -6.88
CA LEU A 103 21.99 3.59 -7.39
C LEU A 103 21.98 2.51 -8.48
N LYS A 104 22.98 2.52 -9.36
CA LYS A 104 23.15 1.52 -10.42
C LYS A 104 23.41 0.13 -9.87
N ASP A 105 24.25 0.01 -8.85
CA ASP A 105 24.51 -1.26 -8.18
C ASP A 105 23.22 -1.81 -7.52
N LEU A 106 22.50 -0.98 -6.76
CA LEU A 106 21.23 -1.36 -6.14
C LEU A 106 20.17 -1.80 -7.17
N TYR A 107 20.04 -1.06 -8.27
CA TYR A 107 19.15 -1.41 -9.38
C TYR A 107 19.47 -2.79 -9.95
N ASN A 108 20.75 -3.10 -10.17
CA ASN A 108 21.19 -4.39 -10.74
C ASN A 108 20.98 -5.54 -9.76
N GLN A 109 21.27 -5.33 -8.47
CA GLN A 109 21.06 -6.34 -7.44
C GLN A 109 19.56 -6.67 -7.25
N LEU A 110 18.68 -5.65 -7.25
CA LEU A 110 17.24 -5.87 -7.26
C LEU A 110 16.80 -6.69 -8.48
N ASN A 111 17.33 -6.40 -9.66
CA ASN A 111 17.01 -7.17 -10.85
C ASN A 111 17.32 -8.66 -10.65
N ILE A 112 18.51 -8.97 -10.13
CA ILE A 112 18.95 -10.34 -9.89
C ILE A 112 18.05 -11.03 -8.87
N SER A 113 17.77 -10.37 -7.74
CA SER A 113 17.05 -10.99 -6.62
C SER A 113 15.55 -11.13 -6.88
N CYS A 114 14.91 -10.15 -7.51
CA CYS A 114 13.52 -10.28 -7.95
C CYS A 114 13.37 -11.43 -8.95
N ASN A 115 14.27 -11.58 -9.92
CA ASN A 115 14.24 -12.69 -10.88
C ASN A 115 14.46 -14.05 -10.22
N LYS A 116 15.30 -14.13 -9.17
CA LYS A 116 15.48 -15.35 -8.38
C LYS A 116 14.26 -15.73 -7.55
N ALA A 117 13.43 -14.77 -7.15
CA ALA A 117 12.20 -15.01 -6.40
C ALA A 117 11.08 -15.62 -7.27
N LEU A 118 11.03 -15.28 -8.57
CA LEU A 118 9.92 -15.67 -9.48
C LEU A 118 9.62 -17.19 -9.48
N PRO A 119 10.59 -18.11 -9.58
CA PRO A 119 10.30 -19.54 -9.57
C PRO A 119 9.69 -20.03 -8.24
N TYR A 120 10.03 -19.39 -7.11
CA TYR A 120 9.48 -19.74 -5.80
C TYR A 120 8.03 -19.26 -5.68
N ILE A 121 7.74 -18.04 -6.16
CA ILE A 121 6.37 -17.51 -6.22
C ILE A 121 5.49 -18.38 -7.12
N GLN A 122 6.01 -18.79 -8.28
CA GLN A 122 5.31 -19.70 -9.18
C GLN A 122 5.03 -21.06 -8.52
N ALA A 123 6.02 -21.63 -7.83
CA ALA A 123 5.87 -22.91 -7.14
C ALA A 123 4.87 -22.85 -5.97
N GLU A 124 4.77 -21.71 -5.29
CA GLU A 124 3.83 -21.51 -4.18
C GLU A 124 2.39 -21.38 -4.67
N LYS A 125 2.14 -20.53 -5.69
CA LYS A 125 0.80 -20.24 -6.21
C LYS A 125 0.81 -19.97 -7.72
N GLU A 126 0.88 -21.02 -8.52
CA GLU A 126 0.98 -20.93 -10.00
C GLU A 126 -0.11 -20.04 -10.65
N ASN A 127 -1.37 -20.21 -10.25
CA ASN A 127 -2.47 -19.40 -10.81
C ASN A 127 -2.32 -17.91 -10.48
N TYR A 128 -1.89 -17.60 -9.26
CA TYR A 128 -1.69 -16.21 -8.82
C TYR A 128 -0.47 -15.59 -9.50
N TYR A 129 0.62 -16.36 -9.62
CA TYR A 129 1.80 -15.98 -10.39
C TYR A 129 1.46 -15.63 -11.84
N ASN A 130 0.71 -16.48 -12.53
CA ASN A 130 0.34 -16.25 -13.92
C ASN A 130 -0.51 -14.98 -14.12
N ILE A 131 -1.34 -14.63 -13.13
CA ILE A 131 -2.14 -13.40 -13.18
C ILE A 131 -1.25 -12.16 -13.10
N TYR A 132 -0.27 -12.18 -12.20
CA TYR A 132 0.51 -11.00 -11.81
C TYR A 132 1.90 -10.92 -12.45
N LEU A 133 2.30 -11.92 -13.23
CA LEU A 133 3.61 -11.95 -13.90
C LEU A 133 3.96 -10.64 -14.62
N PRO A 134 3.05 -10.01 -15.41
CA PRO A 134 3.37 -8.76 -16.10
C PRO A 134 3.77 -7.61 -15.16
N ALA A 135 3.38 -7.66 -13.89
CA ALA A 135 3.72 -6.62 -12.92
C ALA A 135 5.00 -6.90 -12.12
N ILE A 136 5.51 -8.13 -12.13
CA ILE A 136 6.68 -8.53 -11.33
C ILE A 136 7.87 -9.00 -12.18
N GLU A 137 7.67 -9.21 -13.48
CA GLU A 137 8.73 -9.68 -14.40
C GLU A 137 9.77 -8.59 -14.73
N ALA A 138 9.40 -7.31 -14.62
CA ALA A 138 10.23 -6.17 -14.98
C ALA A 138 10.12 -5.03 -13.94
N PRO A 139 11.05 -4.06 -13.94
CA PRO A 139 10.92 -2.85 -13.14
C PRO A 139 9.63 -2.08 -13.51
N CYS A 140 8.96 -1.50 -12.51
CA CYS A 140 7.76 -0.70 -12.74
C CYS A 140 8.14 0.71 -13.19
N MET A 141 8.02 0.95 -14.50
CA MET A 141 8.36 2.22 -15.14
C MET A 141 7.11 3.11 -15.20
N LEU A 142 7.11 4.20 -14.44
CA LEU A 142 5.98 5.13 -14.32
C LEU A 142 6.41 6.55 -14.68
N ASN A 143 5.48 7.33 -15.21
CA ASN A 143 5.64 8.73 -15.55
C ASN A 143 5.63 9.59 -14.28
N TYR A 144 6.83 9.90 -13.80
CA TYR A 144 7.00 10.73 -12.62
C TYR A 144 6.94 12.22 -12.98
N ILE A 145 5.92 12.91 -12.46
CA ILE A 145 5.76 14.36 -12.60
C ILE A 145 5.75 14.98 -11.20
N PRO A 146 6.83 15.70 -10.80
CA PRO A 146 6.86 16.39 -9.53
C PRO A 146 5.77 17.46 -9.45
N GLU A 147 4.82 17.31 -8.53
CA GLU A 147 3.84 18.36 -8.24
C GLU A 147 3.36 18.34 -6.79
N THR A 148 2.87 19.49 -6.33
CA THR A 148 2.10 19.60 -5.10
C THR A 148 0.65 19.91 -5.43
N PHE A 149 -0.28 19.39 -4.66
CA PHE A 149 -1.69 19.78 -4.75
C PHE A 149 -2.11 20.72 -3.61
N PRO A 150 -3.10 21.59 -3.86
CA PRO A 150 -3.67 22.44 -2.81
C PRO A 150 -4.45 21.59 -1.79
N PRO A 151 -4.73 22.15 -0.59
CA PRO A 151 -5.61 21.52 0.38
C PRO A 151 -6.96 21.17 -0.25
N ALA A 152 -7.41 19.93 -0.05
CA ALA A 152 -8.69 19.43 -0.54
C ALA A 152 -9.70 19.26 0.60
N SER A 153 -10.99 19.22 0.26
CA SER A 153 -12.04 18.79 1.19
C SER A 153 -12.16 17.27 1.20
N VAL A 154 -12.45 16.72 2.38
CA VAL A 154 -12.79 15.31 2.54
C VAL A 154 -14.14 15.06 1.85
N ASP A 155 -14.20 14.05 1.00
CA ASP A 155 -15.46 13.62 0.41
C ASP A 155 -16.38 13.00 1.47
N ASN A 156 -17.68 13.01 1.22
CA ASN A 156 -18.62 12.29 2.08
C ASN A 156 -18.31 10.79 2.01
N ILE A 157 -17.72 10.26 3.08
CA ILE A 157 -17.32 8.85 3.17
C ILE A 157 -18.55 7.97 3.10
N ASN A 158 -18.55 7.03 2.15
CA ASN A 158 -19.59 6.02 2.04
C ASN A 158 -19.17 4.76 2.81
N THR A 159 -19.62 4.66 4.07
CA THR A 159 -19.29 3.55 4.96
C THR A 159 -19.87 2.20 4.54
N ASN A 160 -20.75 2.16 3.54
CA ASN A 160 -21.33 0.92 3.03
C ASN A 160 -20.46 0.26 1.95
N ILE A 161 -19.39 0.92 1.52
CA ILE A 161 -18.48 0.40 0.50
C ILE A 161 -17.27 -0.19 1.20
N VAL A 162 -17.06 -1.49 0.99
CA VAL A 162 -15.89 -2.22 1.46
C VAL A 162 -15.15 -2.73 0.23
N TYR A 163 -13.83 -2.68 0.26
CA TYR A 163 -13.03 -3.21 -0.83
C TYR A 163 -13.18 -4.74 -0.82
N GLU A 164 -13.40 -5.34 -1.98
CA GLU A 164 -13.49 -6.80 -2.11
C GLU A 164 -12.29 -7.30 -2.88
N GLY A 165 -11.40 -8.02 -2.19
CA GLY A 165 -10.16 -8.46 -2.81
C GLY A 165 -10.39 -9.25 -4.10
N GLN A 166 -11.21 -10.30 -4.08
CA GLN A 166 -11.42 -11.15 -5.26
C GLN A 166 -11.87 -10.37 -6.50
N LYS A 167 -12.69 -9.33 -6.30
CA LYS A 167 -13.08 -8.41 -7.36
C LYS A 167 -11.90 -7.60 -7.88
N GLY A 168 -11.04 -7.13 -6.99
CA GLY A 168 -9.75 -6.52 -7.32
C GLY A 168 -8.87 -7.41 -8.19
N ASN A 169 -8.63 -8.67 -7.79
CA ASN A 169 -7.87 -9.66 -8.57
C ASN A 169 -8.39 -9.78 -10.01
N TYR A 170 -9.70 -9.92 -10.16
CA TYR A 170 -10.34 -9.99 -11.47
C TYR A 170 -10.04 -8.73 -12.30
N CYS A 171 -10.12 -7.54 -11.70
CA CYS A 171 -9.84 -6.29 -12.40
C CYS A 171 -8.38 -6.13 -12.81
N TYR A 172 -7.44 -6.43 -11.91
CA TYR A 172 -6.00 -6.42 -12.24
C TYR A 172 -5.69 -7.45 -13.34
N SER A 173 -6.23 -8.66 -13.25
CA SER A 173 -6.02 -9.68 -14.28
C SER A 173 -6.62 -9.31 -15.65
N SER A 174 -7.72 -8.56 -15.67
CA SER A 174 -8.38 -8.15 -16.92
C SER A 174 -7.58 -7.06 -17.65
N ILE A 175 -7.12 -6.03 -16.92
CA ILE A 175 -6.32 -4.96 -17.53
C ILE A 175 -4.95 -5.47 -18.00
N MET A 176 -4.36 -6.45 -17.30
CA MET A 176 -3.11 -7.10 -17.72
C MET A 176 -3.31 -8.14 -18.84
N GLY A 177 -4.55 -8.51 -19.19
CA GLY A 177 -4.83 -9.54 -20.19
C GLY A 177 -4.46 -10.96 -19.73
N THR A 178 -4.41 -11.20 -18.42
CA THR A 178 -4.02 -12.49 -17.82
C THR A 178 -5.21 -13.29 -17.27
N SER A 179 -6.40 -12.67 -17.19
CA SER A 179 -7.62 -13.36 -16.76
C SER A 179 -8.00 -14.46 -17.76
N LYS A 180 -8.39 -15.65 -17.27
CA LYS A 180 -8.97 -16.69 -18.13
C LYS A 180 -10.49 -16.66 -17.96
N VAL A 181 -11.20 -16.10 -18.93
CA VAL A 181 -12.67 -16.17 -18.98
C VAL A 181 -13.03 -17.36 -19.89
N GLY A 182 -13.23 -18.53 -19.29
CA GLY A 182 -13.38 -19.79 -20.04
C GLY A 182 -12.05 -20.24 -20.67
N GLU A 183 -12.03 -20.49 -21.98
CA GLU A 183 -10.83 -20.94 -22.70
C GLU A 183 -9.97 -19.81 -23.28
N ARG A 184 -10.40 -18.54 -23.17
CA ARG A 184 -9.70 -17.39 -23.78
C ARG A 184 -9.39 -16.32 -22.74
N ALA A 185 -8.19 -15.76 -22.85
CA ALA A 185 -7.85 -14.54 -22.14
C ALA A 185 -8.36 -13.32 -22.93
N PRO A 186 -8.91 -12.29 -22.26
CA PRO A 186 -9.22 -11.05 -22.94
C PRO A 186 -7.90 -10.39 -23.40
N PRO A 187 -7.94 -9.54 -24.44
CA PRO A 187 -6.80 -8.74 -24.81
C PRO A 187 -6.29 -7.90 -23.62
N LYS A 188 -4.98 -7.65 -23.58
CA LYS A 188 -4.37 -6.64 -22.69
C LYS A 188 -5.14 -5.31 -22.82
N CYS A 189 -5.24 -4.58 -21.71
CA CYS A 189 -5.99 -3.32 -21.61
C CYS A 189 -7.52 -3.46 -21.74
N THR A 190 -8.06 -4.66 -21.54
CA THR A 190 -9.51 -4.83 -21.39
C THR A 190 -9.96 -4.34 -20.02
N ILE A 191 -10.85 -3.35 -19.99
CA ILE A 191 -11.38 -2.75 -18.76
C ILE A 191 -12.90 -3.01 -18.68
N PRO A 192 -13.34 -4.06 -17.95
CA PRO A 192 -14.76 -4.32 -17.72
C PRO A 192 -15.46 -3.18 -16.97
N GLU A 193 -16.76 -2.98 -17.21
CA GLU A 193 -17.53 -1.89 -16.59
C GLU A 193 -17.52 -1.97 -15.06
N GLU A 194 -17.61 -3.18 -14.49
CA GLU A 194 -17.54 -3.42 -13.06
C GLU A 194 -16.17 -3.07 -12.44
N CYS A 195 -15.11 -3.15 -13.24
CA CYS A 195 -13.75 -2.77 -12.84
C CYS A 195 -13.55 -1.26 -12.94
N TRP A 196 -14.12 -0.64 -13.98
CA TRP A 196 -14.15 0.81 -14.07
C TRP A 196 -14.92 1.43 -12.89
N LYS A 197 -16.10 0.90 -12.57
CA LYS A 197 -16.87 1.32 -11.39
C LYS A 197 -16.11 1.17 -10.07
N MET A 198 -15.30 0.10 -9.93
CA MET A 198 -14.42 -0.06 -8.77
C MET A 198 -13.34 1.04 -8.76
N ALA A 199 -12.71 1.30 -9.90
CA ALA A 199 -11.65 2.30 -10.01
C ALA A 199 -12.14 3.74 -9.76
N THR A 200 -13.41 4.06 -10.04
CA THR A 200 -13.92 5.45 -9.98
C THR A 200 -14.94 5.75 -8.88
N VAL A 201 -15.38 4.77 -8.09
CA VAL A 201 -16.36 5.03 -7.04
C VAL A 201 -15.82 6.04 -6.01
N LYS A 202 -16.61 7.07 -5.70
CA LYS A 202 -16.24 8.17 -4.81
C LYS A 202 -16.57 7.86 -3.34
N GLY A 203 -15.98 8.65 -2.43
CA GLY A 203 -16.23 8.53 -0.99
C GLY A 203 -15.63 7.28 -0.36
N THR A 204 -14.55 6.76 -0.95
CA THR A 204 -13.76 5.63 -0.45
C THR A 204 -12.65 6.13 0.47
N VAL A 205 -12.12 5.25 1.33
CA VAL A 205 -10.96 5.54 2.20
C VAL A 205 -10.08 4.30 2.37
N GLY A 206 -8.87 4.46 2.92
CA GLY A 206 -7.95 3.37 3.23
C GLY A 206 -7.61 2.52 2.01
N TYR A 207 -7.59 1.19 2.20
CA TYR A 207 -7.25 0.23 1.15
C TYR A 207 -8.08 0.38 -0.12
N TYR A 208 -9.35 0.80 -0.01
CA TYR A 208 -10.16 0.97 -1.22
C TYR A 208 -9.56 2.06 -2.12
N THR A 209 -9.28 3.23 -1.54
CA THR A 209 -8.74 4.37 -2.30
C THR A 209 -7.31 4.11 -2.78
N THR A 210 -6.47 3.47 -1.96
CA THR A 210 -5.12 3.08 -2.41
C THR A 210 -5.19 2.08 -3.57
N HIS A 211 -6.14 1.13 -3.55
CA HIS A 211 -6.30 0.16 -4.63
C HIS A 211 -6.93 0.75 -5.90
N GLN A 212 -7.71 1.83 -5.81
CA GLN A 212 -8.15 2.61 -6.97
C GLN A 212 -6.96 3.26 -7.68
N LEU A 213 -6.05 3.87 -6.91
CA LEU A 213 -4.81 4.43 -7.47
C LEU A 213 -3.91 3.33 -8.03
N LEU A 214 -3.79 2.22 -7.30
CA LEU A 214 -3.01 1.06 -7.73
C LEU A 214 -3.53 0.51 -9.07
N TYR A 215 -4.85 0.49 -9.29
CA TYR A 215 -5.43 0.09 -10.58
C TYR A 215 -4.96 0.97 -11.74
N LEU A 216 -4.85 2.28 -11.54
CA LEU A 216 -4.27 3.20 -12.53
C LEU A 216 -2.78 2.92 -12.76
N ILE A 217 -2.02 2.69 -11.69
CA ILE A 217 -0.59 2.33 -11.75
C ILE A 217 -0.37 1.03 -12.53
N TYR A 218 -1.19 -0.01 -12.29
CA TYR A 218 -1.14 -1.24 -13.07
C TYR A 218 -1.41 -0.99 -14.56
N GLY A 219 -2.39 -0.15 -14.87
CA GLY A 219 -2.69 0.20 -16.26
C GLY A 219 -1.56 0.95 -16.95
N GLU A 220 -0.96 1.95 -16.30
CA GLU A 220 0.21 2.68 -16.82
C GLU A 220 1.41 1.76 -17.00
N HIS A 221 1.73 0.93 -15.98
CA HIS A 221 2.83 -0.04 -16.07
C HIS A 221 2.60 -1.05 -17.21
N ASN A 222 1.34 -1.35 -17.52
CA ASN A 222 0.95 -2.19 -18.65
C ASN A 222 0.66 -1.38 -19.93
N GLU A 223 1.11 -0.14 -20.04
CA GLU A 223 0.97 0.69 -21.25
C GLU A 223 -0.49 0.89 -21.73
N CYS A 224 -1.48 0.75 -20.85
CA CYS A 224 -2.91 0.88 -21.14
C CYS A 224 -3.43 2.32 -21.08
N HIS A 225 -2.58 3.28 -21.43
CA HIS A 225 -2.86 4.71 -21.27
C HIS A 225 -4.05 5.17 -22.11
N GLU A 226 -4.13 4.70 -23.36
CA GLU A 226 -5.16 5.16 -24.31
C GLU A 226 -6.57 4.73 -23.85
N GLU A 227 -6.71 3.46 -23.43
CA GLU A 227 -7.98 2.89 -22.97
C GLU A 227 -8.43 3.53 -21.65
N LEU A 228 -7.50 3.77 -20.72
CA LEU A 228 -7.80 4.46 -19.46
C LEU A 228 -8.21 5.91 -19.70
N GLU A 229 -7.45 6.66 -20.49
CA GLU A 229 -7.75 8.06 -20.83
C GLU A 229 -9.13 8.22 -21.50
N GLU A 230 -9.54 7.27 -22.35
CA GLU A 230 -10.87 7.28 -22.95
C GLU A 230 -11.98 7.16 -21.89
N LEU A 231 -11.83 6.25 -20.93
CA LEU A 231 -12.80 6.04 -19.85
C LEU A 231 -12.83 7.20 -18.85
N ILE A 232 -11.66 7.75 -18.52
CA ILE A 232 -11.49 8.87 -17.59
C ILE A 232 -12.24 10.11 -18.07
N ARG A 233 -12.14 10.41 -19.37
CA ARG A 233 -12.88 11.54 -19.99
C ARG A 233 -14.40 11.37 -19.93
N ARG A 234 -14.90 10.14 -19.79
CA ARG A 234 -16.34 9.87 -19.62
C ARG A 234 -16.83 10.11 -18.19
N ASP A 235 -15.94 10.09 -17.20
CA ASP A 235 -16.25 10.20 -15.75
C ASP A 235 -15.97 11.60 -15.17
N ASN A 236 -16.00 12.64 -16.03
CA ASN A 236 -15.78 14.06 -15.69
C ASN A 236 -14.37 14.41 -15.15
N PHE A 237 -13.38 13.53 -15.34
CA PHE A 237 -11.98 13.91 -15.21
C PHE A 237 -11.44 14.38 -16.56
N THR A 238 -10.51 15.34 -16.54
CA THR A 238 -9.94 15.89 -17.79
C THR A 238 -8.80 15.02 -18.32
N SER A 239 -8.06 14.35 -17.44
CA SER A 239 -6.96 13.45 -17.79
C SER A 239 -6.74 12.40 -16.70
N MET A 240 -5.97 11.36 -17.01
CA MET A 240 -5.49 10.37 -16.03
C MET A 240 -4.79 11.05 -14.87
N ARG A 241 -3.99 12.07 -15.16
CA ARG A 241 -3.28 12.84 -14.14
C ARG A 241 -4.22 13.57 -13.18
N ASP A 242 -5.36 14.06 -13.65
CA ASP A 242 -6.34 14.70 -12.77
C ASP A 242 -7.03 13.70 -11.83
N MET A 243 -7.26 12.47 -12.32
CA MET A 243 -7.81 11.39 -11.49
C MET A 243 -6.78 10.93 -10.45
N GLU A 244 -5.52 10.73 -10.84
CA GLU A 244 -4.42 10.44 -9.91
C GLU A 244 -4.29 11.52 -8.83
N ARG A 245 -4.32 12.80 -9.23
CA ARG A 245 -4.25 13.93 -8.28
C ARG A 245 -5.41 13.90 -7.30
N TYR A 246 -6.63 13.66 -7.77
CA TYR A 246 -7.80 13.54 -6.91
C TYR A 246 -7.66 12.38 -5.91
N LEU A 247 -7.27 11.18 -6.38
CA LEU A 247 -7.06 10.03 -5.50
C LEU A 247 -5.94 10.30 -4.48
N CYS A 248 -4.82 10.88 -4.90
CA CYS A 248 -3.72 11.23 -4.01
C CYS A 248 -4.08 12.33 -3.00
N GLN A 249 -4.96 13.27 -3.34
CA GLN A 249 -5.52 14.21 -2.37
C GLN A 249 -6.33 13.48 -1.29
N GLN A 250 -7.19 12.54 -1.67
CA GLN A 250 -7.98 11.76 -0.70
C GLN A 250 -7.08 10.85 0.17
N ILE A 251 -6.11 10.19 -0.44
CA ILE A 251 -5.11 9.37 0.26
C ILE A 251 -4.31 10.22 1.26
N HIS A 252 -3.88 11.42 0.87
CA HIS A 252 -3.15 12.31 1.77
C HIS A 252 -4.00 12.77 2.96
N LEU A 253 -5.29 13.06 2.74
CA LEU A 253 -6.22 13.43 3.81
C LEU A 253 -6.41 12.28 4.80
N ASP A 254 -6.56 11.04 4.31
CA ASP A 254 -6.68 9.84 5.16
C ASP A 254 -5.38 9.59 5.95
N ALA A 255 -4.22 9.63 5.29
CA ALA A 255 -2.91 9.47 5.94
C ALA A 255 -2.68 10.52 7.04
N THR A 256 -2.98 11.79 6.74
CA THR A 256 -2.86 12.90 7.71
C THR A 256 -3.84 12.74 8.88
N TYR A 257 -5.07 12.29 8.61
CA TYR A 257 -6.05 12.06 9.67
C TYR A 257 -5.58 10.98 10.64
N ARG A 258 -5.08 9.85 10.12
CA ARG A 258 -4.56 8.74 10.93
C ARG A 258 -3.35 9.14 11.76
N GLU A 259 -2.46 9.93 11.16
CA GLU A 259 -1.30 10.49 11.84
C GLU A 259 -1.68 11.37 13.04
N ARG A 260 -2.64 12.29 12.85
CA ARG A 260 -3.05 13.24 13.91
C ARG A 260 -3.80 12.60 15.05
N ASN A 261 -4.62 11.58 14.77
CA ASN A 261 -5.46 10.95 15.79
C ASN A 261 -4.72 9.85 16.56
N SER A 262 -3.40 9.70 16.36
CA SER A 262 -2.61 8.60 16.93
C SER A 262 -3.22 7.22 16.60
N GLU A 263 -3.92 7.15 15.47
CA GLU A 263 -4.48 5.93 14.89
C GLU A 263 -3.45 5.23 13.99
N MET A 264 -2.19 5.64 14.07
CA MET A 264 -1.05 4.84 13.62
C MET A 264 -0.87 3.62 14.52
N GLN A 265 -1.87 2.73 14.48
CA GLN A 265 -1.75 1.33 14.88
C GLN A 265 -1.04 0.57 13.75
N VAL A 266 -0.68 -0.69 13.98
CA VAL A 266 0.21 -1.44 13.07
C VAL A 266 -0.39 -1.66 11.69
N GLU A 267 -1.70 -1.90 11.61
CA GLU A 267 -2.46 -1.96 10.35
C GLU A 267 -2.42 -0.62 9.61
N ALA A 268 -2.18 0.47 10.32
CA ALA A 268 -1.95 1.77 9.72
C ALA A 268 -0.51 1.95 9.23
N GLU A 269 0.50 1.19 9.69
CA GLU A 269 1.86 1.30 9.11
C GLU A 269 1.91 0.73 7.70
N ASP A 270 1.31 -0.45 7.49
CA ASP A 270 1.21 -1.07 6.16
C ASP A 270 0.44 -0.18 5.18
N LEU A 271 -0.78 0.21 5.55
CA LEU A 271 -1.59 1.13 4.77
C LEU A 271 -0.87 2.47 4.55
N PHE A 272 -0.19 3.01 5.56
CA PHE A 272 0.56 4.26 5.42
C PHE A 272 1.72 4.12 4.43
N LEU A 273 2.42 2.98 4.43
CA LEU A 273 3.46 2.71 3.43
C LEU A 273 2.88 2.64 2.01
N GLU A 274 1.70 2.02 1.82
CA GLU A 274 1.00 2.06 0.52
C GLU A 274 0.65 3.49 0.13
N GLN A 275 0.05 4.26 1.05
CA GLN A 275 -0.37 5.63 0.82
C GLN A 275 0.80 6.53 0.42
N VAL A 276 1.93 6.42 1.13
CA VAL A 276 3.17 7.14 0.81
C VAL A 276 3.72 6.67 -0.53
N LEU A 277 3.95 5.36 -0.71
CA LEU A 277 4.59 4.84 -1.91
C LEU A 277 3.81 5.16 -3.20
N LEU A 278 2.53 4.82 -3.25
CA LEU A 278 1.75 4.87 -4.49
C LEU A 278 1.58 6.30 -5.02
N CYS A 279 1.47 7.29 -4.14
CA CYS A 279 1.43 8.69 -4.57
C CYS A 279 2.83 9.28 -4.82
N SER A 280 3.82 8.90 -4.03
CA SER A 280 5.20 9.39 -4.21
C SER A 280 5.83 8.89 -5.50
N VAL A 281 5.53 7.67 -5.95
CA VAL A 281 6.08 7.13 -7.21
C VAL A 281 5.58 7.88 -8.45
N LEU A 282 4.40 8.50 -8.35
CA LEU A 282 3.83 9.37 -9.40
C LEU A 282 4.30 10.83 -9.32
N GLY A 283 5.03 11.20 -8.26
CA GLY A 283 5.62 12.53 -8.06
C GLY A 283 4.80 13.51 -7.23
N PHE A 284 3.77 13.05 -6.51
CA PHE A 284 3.03 13.91 -5.59
C PHE A 284 3.85 14.23 -4.33
N GLN A 285 4.32 15.47 -4.24
CA GLN A 285 5.32 15.88 -3.25
C GLN A 285 4.76 16.10 -1.84
N ASN A 286 3.44 16.17 -1.68
CA ASN A 286 2.78 16.34 -0.40
C ASN A 286 3.13 15.22 0.61
N PHE A 287 3.55 14.04 0.13
CA PHE A 287 3.92 12.90 0.97
C PHE A 287 5.37 12.94 1.51
N PHE A 288 6.18 13.94 1.13
CA PHE A 288 7.59 14.05 1.53
C PHE A 288 7.81 15.03 2.71
N THR A 289 7.08 14.83 3.82
CA THR A 289 7.36 15.61 5.04
C THR A 289 8.57 15.04 5.78
N GLU A 290 9.33 15.88 6.50
CA GLU A 290 10.44 15.40 7.33
C GLU A 290 9.97 14.32 8.31
N LYS A 291 8.82 14.55 8.95
CA LYS A 291 8.24 13.64 9.93
C LYS A 291 7.97 12.27 9.31
N TRP A 292 7.31 12.23 8.15
CA TRP A 292 6.94 10.97 7.49
C TRP A 292 8.16 10.21 7.00
N MET A 293 9.13 10.90 6.41
CA MET A 293 10.36 10.25 5.95
C MET A 293 11.15 9.64 7.11
N ARG A 294 11.33 10.38 8.21
CA ARG A 294 12.02 9.88 9.41
C ARG A 294 11.29 8.70 10.04
N MET A 295 9.96 8.76 10.07
CA MET A 295 9.13 7.70 10.61
C MET A 295 9.31 6.39 9.83
N VAL A 296 9.17 6.44 8.50
CA VAL A 296 9.38 5.25 7.64
C VAL A 296 10.80 4.71 7.73
N ILE A 297 11.83 5.58 7.73
CA ILE A 297 13.22 5.17 7.95
C ILE A 297 13.39 4.44 9.29
N SER A 298 12.70 4.89 10.35
CA SER A 298 12.79 4.29 11.68
C SER A 298 12.10 2.93 11.82
N TRP A 299 11.17 2.60 10.93
CA TRP A 299 10.43 1.33 10.95
C TRP A 299 11.23 0.15 10.39
N GLN A 300 12.30 0.41 9.64
CA GLN A 300 13.14 -0.66 9.11
C GLN A 300 13.95 -1.31 10.23
N THR A 301 13.93 -2.64 10.26
CA THR A 301 14.74 -3.42 11.20
C THR A 301 16.23 -3.35 10.86
N ALA A 302 17.08 -3.75 11.80
CA ALA A 302 18.52 -3.89 11.56
C ALA A 302 18.85 -4.89 10.43
N ARG A 303 17.95 -5.86 10.15
CA ARG A 303 18.10 -6.82 9.04
C ARG A 303 17.84 -6.20 7.67
N GLY A 304 17.18 -5.04 7.61
CA GLY A 304 16.80 -4.38 6.36
C GLY A 304 15.37 -4.65 5.89
N CYS A 305 14.63 -5.50 6.59
CA CYS A 305 13.22 -5.75 6.32
C CYS A 305 12.32 -4.89 7.21
N PHE A 306 11.02 -4.91 6.93
CA PHE A 306 9.99 -4.28 7.75
C PHE A 306 9.17 -5.38 8.45
N THR A 307 8.74 -5.10 9.68
CA THR A 307 8.03 -6.06 10.55
C THR A 307 6.81 -5.40 11.19
N ASN A 308 5.97 -6.19 11.85
CA ASN A 308 4.96 -5.69 12.77
C ASN A 308 5.57 -5.42 14.16
N PRO A 309 5.06 -4.44 14.91
CA PRO A 309 5.41 -4.28 16.30
C PRO A 309 5.22 -5.56 17.13
N PRO A 310 6.06 -5.79 18.16
CA PRO A 310 6.12 -7.07 18.89
C PRO A 310 4.81 -7.59 19.48
N HIS A 311 3.88 -6.70 19.84
CA HIS A 311 2.59 -7.07 20.44
C HIS A 311 1.62 -7.70 19.42
N LEU A 312 1.75 -7.38 18.13
CA LEU A 312 0.94 -7.99 17.08
C LEU A 312 1.58 -9.23 16.47
N LEU A 313 2.91 -9.32 16.44
CA LEU A 313 3.59 -10.57 16.10
C LEU A 313 3.05 -11.71 16.99
N GLN A 314 2.85 -11.46 18.29
CA GLN A 314 2.27 -12.46 19.20
C GLN A 314 0.83 -12.84 18.85
N MET A 315 0.03 -11.91 18.33
CA MET A 315 -1.35 -12.18 17.88
C MET A 315 -1.36 -12.93 16.54
N GLU A 316 -0.52 -12.56 15.58
CA GLU A 316 -0.38 -13.26 14.30
C GLU A 316 0.14 -14.67 14.49
N TYR A 317 1.16 -14.88 15.34
CA TYR A 317 1.63 -16.21 15.70
C TYR A 317 0.55 -17.08 16.35
N ALA A 318 -0.39 -16.48 17.11
CA ALA A 318 -1.51 -17.20 17.67
C ALA A 318 -2.54 -17.60 16.59
N LEU A 319 -2.86 -16.69 15.67
CA LEU A 319 -3.79 -16.91 14.56
C LEU A 319 -3.27 -17.94 13.55
N ASP A 320 -2.01 -17.84 13.15
CA ASP A 320 -1.39 -18.80 12.21
C ASP A 320 -1.31 -20.20 12.79
N LYS A 321 -1.01 -20.32 14.09
CA LYS A 321 -1.01 -21.61 14.78
C LYS A 321 -2.39 -22.25 14.81
N ASP A 322 -3.45 -21.46 14.88
CA ASP A 322 -4.81 -21.96 14.85
C ASP A 322 -5.25 -22.29 13.42
N ASN A 323 -4.91 -21.47 12.41
CA ASN A 323 -5.07 -21.78 10.98
C ASN A 323 -4.39 -23.10 10.58
N PHE A 324 -3.19 -23.37 11.08
CA PHE A 324 -2.48 -24.62 10.80
C PHE A 324 -3.19 -25.84 11.38
N LYS A 325 -3.82 -25.72 12.56
CA LYS A 325 -4.62 -26.80 13.14
C LYS A 325 -5.88 -27.06 12.32
N ILE A 326 -6.52 -26.00 11.82
CA ILE A 326 -7.74 -26.08 11.01
C ILE A 326 -7.44 -26.80 9.69
N LEU A 327 -6.38 -26.41 8.99
CA LEU A 327 -5.93 -27.08 7.76
C LEU A 327 -5.53 -28.55 7.99
N ALA A 328 -4.90 -28.85 9.13
CA ALA A 328 -4.58 -30.22 9.50
C ALA A 328 -5.83 -31.06 9.77
N LEU A 329 -6.85 -30.47 10.42
CA LEU A 329 -8.16 -31.08 10.65
C LEU A 329 -8.92 -31.30 9.33
N GLU A 330 -8.92 -30.33 8.43
CA GLU A 330 -9.54 -30.45 7.11
C GLU A 330 -8.91 -31.61 6.31
N LYS A 331 -7.58 -31.71 6.32
CA LYS A 331 -6.86 -32.81 5.67
C LYS A 331 -7.17 -34.17 6.29
N GLN A 332 -7.24 -34.27 7.62
CA GLN A 332 -7.63 -35.51 8.29
C GLN A 332 -9.06 -35.93 7.95
N LEU A 333 -10.00 -34.97 7.91
CA LEU A 333 -11.40 -35.23 7.56
C LEU A 333 -11.55 -35.70 6.10
N LEU A 334 -10.78 -35.14 5.18
CA LEU A 334 -10.74 -35.57 3.78
C LEU A 334 -10.17 -37.00 3.64
N GLU A 335 -9.11 -37.32 4.37
CA GLU A 335 -8.49 -38.65 4.37
C GLU A 335 -9.38 -39.73 5.01
N GLU A 336 -10.14 -39.39 6.06
CA GLU A 336 -11.12 -40.28 6.68
C GLU A 336 -12.36 -40.46 5.80
N GLY A 337 -12.84 -39.39 5.15
CA GLY A 337 -13.97 -39.43 4.22
C GLY A 337 -13.72 -40.26 2.95
N ASP A 338 -12.45 -40.45 2.55
CA ASP A 338 -12.09 -41.36 1.46
C ASP A 338 -12.12 -42.84 1.85
N ARG A 339 -12.18 -43.17 3.14
CA ARG A 339 -12.28 -44.54 3.68
C ARG A 339 -13.71 -44.98 3.99
N MET A 340 -14.69 -44.10 3.81
CA MET A 340 -16.10 -44.33 4.14
C MET A 340 -16.92 -44.77 2.91
N ASP A 341 -18.04 -45.47 3.17
CA ASP A 341 -18.92 -45.92 2.09
C ASP A 341 -19.60 -44.72 1.37
N PRO A 342 -20.03 -44.89 0.10
CA PRO A 342 -20.54 -43.80 -0.72
C PRO A 342 -21.73 -43.02 -0.15
N VAL A 343 -22.60 -43.66 0.64
CA VAL A 343 -23.79 -43.04 1.24
C VAL A 343 -23.36 -42.13 2.39
N THR A 344 -22.50 -42.63 3.27
CA THR A 344 -21.93 -41.87 4.39
C THR A 344 -21.07 -40.70 3.89
N LYS A 345 -20.36 -40.88 2.77
CA LYS A 345 -19.57 -39.83 2.10
C LYS A 345 -20.42 -38.67 1.57
N TYR A 346 -21.65 -38.94 1.12
CA TYR A 346 -22.58 -37.91 0.64
C TYR A 346 -23.17 -37.10 1.79
N ASP A 347 -23.60 -37.75 2.87
CA ASP A 347 -24.13 -37.08 4.07
C ASP A 347 -23.06 -36.25 4.79
N ILE A 348 -21.81 -36.75 4.86
CA ILE A 348 -20.68 -35.99 5.40
C ILE A 348 -20.29 -34.84 4.48
N LYS A 349 -20.32 -34.97 3.14
CA LYS A 349 -20.09 -33.83 2.24
C LYS A 349 -21.15 -32.74 2.40
N SER A 350 -22.41 -33.11 2.57
CA SER A 350 -23.50 -32.17 2.86
C SER A 350 -23.27 -31.48 4.20
N HIS A 351 -22.96 -32.25 5.26
CA HIS A 351 -22.70 -31.69 6.59
C HIS A 351 -21.38 -30.91 6.66
N MET A 352 -20.34 -31.29 5.91
CA MET A 352 -19.08 -30.54 5.78
C MET A 352 -19.29 -29.26 4.98
N SER A 353 -20.14 -29.26 3.95
CA SER A 353 -20.53 -28.03 3.27
C SER A 353 -21.22 -27.10 4.27
N ASP A 354 -22.11 -27.62 5.12
CA ASP A 354 -22.78 -26.83 6.16
C ASP A 354 -21.81 -26.41 7.29
N LEU A 355 -20.84 -27.26 7.66
CA LEU A 355 -19.81 -26.97 8.66
C LEU A 355 -18.75 -26.00 8.13
N LEU A 356 -18.34 -26.09 6.87
CA LEU A 356 -17.48 -25.12 6.18
C LEU A 356 -18.21 -23.80 6.02
N THR A 357 -19.51 -23.82 5.72
CA THR A 357 -20.34 -22.60 5.72
C THR A 357 -20.44 -22.02 7.14
N GLN A 358 -20.56 -22.86 8.17
CA GLN A 358 -20.49 -22.44 9.58
C GLN A 358 -19.08 -22.00 10.00
N TYR A 359 -18.03 -22.55 9.40
CA TYR A 359 -16.62 -22.20 9.66
C TYR A 359 -16.26 -20.89 8.97
N ASP A 360 -16.73 -20.67 7.75
CA ASP A 360 -16.72 -19.39 7.06
C ASP A 360 -17.52 -18.37 7.86
N LEU A 361 -18.68 -18.75 8.41
CA LEU A 361 -19.43 -17.91 9.36
C LEU A 361 -18.67 -17.67 10.66
N LEU A 362 -17.96 -18.64 11.21
CA LEU A 362 -17.19 -18.50 12.45
C LEU A 362 -15.92 -17.69 12.24
N THR A 363 -15.28 -17.83 11.08
CA THR A 363 -14.13 -17.05 10.60
C THR A 363 -14.58 -15.64 10.27
N LEU A 364 -15.73 -15.46 9.62
CA LEU A 364 -16.40 -14.17 9.45
C LEU A 364 -16.83 -13.59 10.80
N MET A 365 -17.20 -14.40 11.80
CA MET A 365 -17.54 -13.96 13.15
C MET A 365 -16.32 -13.62 13.99
N LEU A 366 -15.19 -14.32 13.82
CA LEU A 366 -13.89 -14.04 14.45
C LEU A 366 -13.23 -12.83 13.80
N GLN A 367 -13.28 -12.73 12.47
CA GLN A 367 -13.01 -11.51 11.73
C GLN A 367 -13.97 -10.42 12.18
N SER A 368 -15.26 -10.70 12.40
CA SER A 368 -16.26 -9.76 12.95
C SER A 368 -16.00 -9.41 14.42
N LEU A 369 -15.31 -10.25 15.20
CA LEU A 369 -14.96 -10.03 16.60
C LEU A 369 -13.65 -9.24 16.75
N VAL A 370 -12.65 -9.53 15.93
CA VAL A 370 -11.49 -8.67 15.68
C VAL A 370 -11.96 -7.34 15.09
N HIS A 371 -12.93 -7.39 14.18
CA HIS A 371 -13.62 -6.23 13.62
C HIS A 371 -14.51 -5.54 14.64
N SER A 372 -15.07 -6.20 15.67
CA SER A 372 -15.89 -5.55 16.71
C SER A 372 -15.03 -4.88 17.77
N PHE A 373 -13.83 -5.40 18.01
CA PHE A 373 -12.75 -4.68 18.67
C PHE A 373 -12.30 -3.46 17.86
N ASN A 374 -12.21 -3.57 16.53
CA ASN A 374 -11.85 -2.47 15.60
C ASN A 374 -13.03 -1.53 15.23
N LEU A 375 -14.29 -1.94 15.42
CA LEU A 375 -15.52 -1.20 15.06
C LEU A 375 -15.79 -0.03 15.98
N SER A 376 -15.07 0.06 17.10
CA SER A 376 -15.05 1.30 17.87
C SER A 376 -14.39 2.47 17.08
N ARG A 377 -13.74 2.21 15.92
CA ARG A 377 -12.98 3.22 15.15
C ARG A 377 -13.09 3.20 13.61
N GLY A 378 -14.03 2.46 13.02
CA GLY A 378 -14.51 2.72 11.64
C GLY A 378 -13.72 2.11 10.48
N VAL A 379 -14.49 1.45 9.59
CA VAL A 379 -14.17 0.81 8.30
C VAL A 379 -13.78 -0.70 8.36
N PRO A 380 -14.61 -1.61 7.80
CA PRO A 380 -14.30 -3.04 7.65
C PRO A 380 -13.21 -3.31 6.61
N MET A 381 -12.34 -4.29 6.86
CA MET A 381 -11.34 -4.79 5.92
C MET A 381 -11.74 -6.14 5.31
N SER A 382 -11.68 -6.27 3.98
CA SER A 382 -11.61 -7.55 3.28
C SER A 382 -10.14 -7.90 3.03
N ARG A 383 -9.47 -8.49 4.02
CA ARG A 383 -8.09 -9.02 3.88
C ARG A 383 -8.08 -10.40 3.21
N SER A 384 -8.76 -10.55 2.07
CA SER A 384 -8.71 -11.80 1.28
C SER A 384 -7.61 -11.79 0.21
N LEU A 385 -6.81 -10.71 0.09
CA LEU A 385 -5.87 -10.57 -1.03
C LEU A 385 -4.38 -10.54 -0.70
N LEU A 386 -3.99 -10.47 0.56
CA LEU A 386 -2.58 -10.38 0.94
C LEU A 386 -2.36 -11.41 2.04
N ASN A 387 -1.96 -12.63 1.66
CA ASN A 387 -1.34 -13.52 2.63
C ASN A 387 0.03 -12.91 2.92
N GLU A 388 0.06 -11.97 3.85
CA GLU A 388 1.31 -11.46 4.39
C GLU A 388 2.16 -12.66 4.81
N LYS A 389 3.36 -12.77 4.26
CA LYS A 389 4.23 -13.92 4.48
C LYS A 389 5.29 -13.52 5.48
N VAL A 390 5.26 -14.15 6.65
CA VAL A 390 6.31 -14.01 7.65
C VAL A 390 7.57 -14.69 7.10
N VAL A 391 8.57 -13.88 6.81
CA VAL A 391 9.92 -14.25 6.37
C VAL A 391 10.84 -14.33 7.60
N ASN A 392 12.01 -14.94 7.44
CA ASN A 392 13.03 -15.07 8.48
C ASN A 392 13.27 -13.78 9.28
N GLY A 393 13.10 -13.87 10.59
CA GLY A 393 13.32 -12.76 11.52
C GLY A 393 12.12 -11.83 11.68
N ASP A 394 10.90 -12.38 11.63
CA ASP A 394 9.62 -11.67 11.77
C ASP A 394 9.37 -10.62 10.66
N CYS A 395 10.11 -10.73 9.56
CA CYS A 395 10.01 -9.82 8.42
C CYS A 395 8.72 -10.08 7.63
N LEU A 396 8.12 -9.03 7.08
CA LEU A 396 6.91 -9.11 6.28
C LEU A 396 7.23 -8.80 4.82
N ALA A 397 6.96 -9.74 3.91
CA ALA A 397 7.36 -9.61 2.51
C ALA A 397 6.73 -8.38 1.83
N HIS A 398 5.41 -8.20 1.98
CA HIS A 398 4.67 -7.08 1.37
C HIS A 398 5.15 -5.75 1.93
N LYS A 399 5.09 -5.60 3.26
CA LYS A 399 5.55 -4.41 3.96
C LYS A 399 7.00 -4.05 3.65
N THR A 400 7.87 -5.05 3.49
CA THR A 400 9.27 -4.82 3.10
C THR A 400 9.39 -4.28 1.68
N GLY A 401 8.60 -4.78 0.73
CA GLY A 401 8.49 -4.23 -0.62
C GLY A 401 8.01 -2.78 -0.63
N LEU A 402 6.94 -2.48 0.12
CA LEU A 402 6.42 -1.12 0.25
C LEU A 402 7.45 -0.16 0.87
N GLY A 403 8.10 -0.59 1.95
CA GLY A 403 9.15 0.19 2.61
C GLY A 403 10.33 0.45 1.69
N ALA A 404 10.76 -0.53 0.88
CA ALA A 404 11.81 -0.35 -0.12
C ALA A 404 11.44 0.74 -1.14
N GLY A 405 10.22 0.65 -1.68
CA GLY A 405 9.70 1.63 -2.64
C GLY A 405 9.62 3.03 -2.05
N ALA A 406 9.11 3.17 -0.81
CA ALA A 406 9.01 4.46 -0.13
C ALA A 406 10.39 5.08 0.10
N LEU A 407 11.36 4.30 0.55
CA LEU A 407 12.74 4.77 0.73
C LEU A 407 13.36 5.21 -0.60
N ALA A 408 13.15 4.47 -1.69
CA ALA A 408 13.60 4.89 -3.02
C ALA A 408 12.93 6.18 -3.49
N ALA A 409 11.64 6.36 -3.20
CA ALA A 409 10.92 7.59 -3.52
C ALA A 409 11.49 8.80 -2.75
N PHE A 410 11.87 8.61 -1.48
CA PHE A 410 12.57 9.64 -0.71
C PHE A 410 13.92 9.99 -1.33
N ILE A 411 14.71 8.99 -1.75
CA ILE A 411 15.98 9.22 -2.46
C ILE A 411 15.74 10.12 -3.68
N ARG A 412 14.80 9.75 -4.55
CA ARG A 412 14.50 10.52 -5.77
C ARG A 412 14.08 11.95 -5.46
N HIS A 413 13.20 12.14 -4.48
CA HIS A 413 12.76 13.47 -4.06
C HIS A 413 13.92 14.32 -3.55
N ILE A 414 14.73 13.79 -2.63
CA ILE A 414 15.84 14.54 -2.03
C ILE A 414 16.95 14.82 -3.05
N VAL A 415 17.22 13.90 -3.98
CA VAL A 415 18.12 14.14 -5.13
C VAL A 415 17.62 15.34 -5.95
N GLY A 416 16.31 15.42 -6.21
CA GLY A 416 15.68 16.57 -6.84
C GLY A 416 15.93 17.88 -6.10
N LEU A 417 15.89 17.86 -4.76
CA LEU A 417 16.12 19.06 -3.95
C LEU A 417 17.59 19.46 -3.82
N LEU A 418 18.50 18.49 -3.76
CA LEU A 418 19.93 18.74 -3.53
C LEU A 418 20.72 19.04 -4.80
N TYR A 419 20.33 18.41 -5.92
CA TYR A 419 21.18 18.34 -7.10
C TYR A 419 20.52 18.89 -8.36
N SER A 420 19.23 19.24 -8.35
CA SER A 420 18.62 19.99 -9.44
C SER A 420 19.05 21.45 -9.40
N SER A 421 19.22 22.06 -10.56
CA SER A 421 19.58 23.47 -10.73
C SER A 421 18.37 24.43 -10.62
N ASN A 422 17.18 23.89 -10.32
CA ASN A 422 15.91 24.62 -10.27
C ASN A 422 15.63 25.29 -8.92
#